data_AF-A0A3N8RLB1-F1
#
_entry.id   AF-A0A3N8RLB1-F1
#
_cell.length_a   1.000
_cell.length_b   1.000
_cell.length_c   1.000
_cell.angle_alpha   90.00
_cell.angle_beta   90.00
_cell.angle_gamma   90.00
#
_symmetry.space_group_name_H-M   'P 1'
#
loop_
_entity.id
_entity.type
_entity.pdbx_description
1 polymer ?
#
loop_
_entity_poly.entity_id
_entity_poly.type
_entity_poly.pdbx_seq_one_letter_code
_entity_poly.pdbx_strand_id
1 'polypeptide(L)'
;MVLEARSWPDVDIRGIVYAGGYVGERDPAILAQLRAVALKAYLIQLGIREQNIWVDTRTIKHPDVDNDGHPSLNQIAVTLVPICHGGCERLCSDPSVTPTSKAIR
;
A
#
# COMPACT_ATOMS: atom_id res chain seq x y z
N MET A 1 -0.78 -7.89 -8.32
CA MET A 1 -0.37 -6.89 -7.30
C MET A 1 1.14 -6.88 -7.02
N VAL A 2 1.75 -7.75 -6.19
CA VAL A 2 3.22 -7.67 -5.95
C VAL A 2 4.04 -8.00 -7.20
N LEU A 3 3.61 -8.98 -8.00
CA LEU A 3 4.24 -9.30 -9.29
C LEU A 3 4.23 -8.10 -10.26
N GLU A 4 3.14 -7.32 -10.27
CA GLU A 4 3.05 -6.11 -11.10
C GLU A 4 3.93 -5.00 -10.53
N ALA A 5 3.96 -4.80 -9.21
CA ALA A 5 4.86 -3.84 -8.57
C ALA A 5 6.34 -4.16 -8.83
N ARG A 6 6.69 -5.44 -8.99
CA ARG A 6 8.03 -5.88 -9.38
C ARG A 6 8.40 -5.57 -10.83
N SER A 7 7.44 -5.22 -11.69
CA SER A 7 7.72 -4.77 -13.05
C SER A 7 8.26 -3.34 -13.12
N TRP A 8 8.23 -2.59 -12.00
CA TRP A 8 8.80 -1.25 -11.96
C TRP A 8 10.33 -1.30 -12.08
N PRO A 9 10.93 -0.58 -13.03
CA PRO A 9 12.37 -0.60 -13.24
C PRO A 9 13.10 0.12 -12.11
N ASP A 10 14.19 -0.48 -11.64
CA ASP A 10 15.20 0.16 -10.78
C ASP A 10 14.67 0.81 -9.49
N VAL A 11 13.63 0.23 -8.89
CA VAL A 11 13.04 0.72 -7.63
C VAL A 11 12.83 -0.40 -6.62
N ASP A 12 13.04 -0.06 -5.36
CA ASP A 12 12.57 -0.87 -4.25
C ASP A 12 11.06 -0.69 -4.05
N ILE A 13 10.39 -1.65 -3.43
CA ILE A 13 8.96 -1.56 -3.13
C ILE A 13 8.76 -1.24 -1.66
N ARG A 14 7.89 -0.26 -1.36
CA ARG A 14 7.32 -0.04 -0.04
C ARG A 14 5.93 -0.65 0.02
N GLY A 15 5.70 -1.48 1.04
CA GLY A 15 4.39 -2.05 1.34
C GLY A 15 3.74 -1.27 2.48
N ILE A 16 2.58 -0.66 2.25
CA ILE A 16 1.79 0.00 3.29
C ILE A 16 0.62 -0.92 3.59
N VAL A 17 0.65 -1.54 4.77
CA VAL A 17 -0.36 -2.45 5.29
C VAL A 17 -1.29 -1.65 6.19
N TYR A 18 -2.57 -1.66 5.83
CA TYR A 18 -3.65 -1.24 6.70
C TYR A 18 -4.39 -2.48 7.20
N ALA A 19 -4.61 -2.58 8.51
CA ALA A 19 -5.41 -3.64 9.10
C ALA A 19 -6.40 -3.08 10.14
N GLY A 20 -7.68 -3.30 9.88
CA GLY A 20 -8.78 -2.89 10.73
C GLY A 20 -9.32 -4.02 11.59
N GLY A 21 -9.83 -3.68 12.77
CA GLY A 21 -10.72 -4.51 13.57
C GLY A 21 -12.02 -3.76 13.85
N TYR A 22 -13.15 -4.33 13.47
CA TYR A 22 -14.46 -3.69 13.63
C TYR A 22 -14.97 -3.80 15.06
N VAL A 23 -15.57 -2.74 15.60
CA VAL A 23 -16.08 -2.73 16.99
C VAL A 23 -17.10 -3.83 17.31
N GLY A 24 -17.75 -4.41 16.30
CA GLY A 24 -18.65 -5.56 16.46
C GLY A 24 -17.94 -6.92 16.49
N GLU A 25 -16.64 -6.97 16.20
CA GLU A 25 -15.83 -8.19 16.28
C GLU A 25 -15.39 -8.45 17.71
N ARG A 26 -15.11 -9.72 18.01
CA ARG A 26 -14.52 -10.10 19.29
C ARG A 26 -13.06 -9.65 19.33
N ASP A 27 -12.74 -8.76 20.27
CA ASP A 27 -11.39 -8.23 20.49
C ASP A 27 -10.78 -7.54 19.25
N PRO A 28 -11.39 -6.43 18.77
CA PRO A 28 -11.05 -5.81 17.49
C PRO A 28 -9.58 -5.39 17.37
N ALA A 29 -9.00 -4.87 18.44
CA ALA A 29 -7.59 -4.48 18.46
C ALA A 29 -6.65 -5.67 18.23
N ILE A 30 -6.98 -6.84 18.83
CA ILE A 30 -6.20 -8.07 18.66
C ILE A 30 -6.36 -8.58 17.23
N LEU A 31 -7.58 -8.57 16.68
CA LEU A 31 -7.81 -8.99 15.30
C LEU A 31 -7.07 -8.11 14.30
N ALA A 32 -7.08 -6.79 14.48
CA ALA A 32 -6.32 -5.85 13.65
C ALA A 32 -4.83 -6.20 13.66
N GLN A 33 -4.27 -6.50 14.83
CA GLN A 33 -2.86 -6.87 14.98
C GLN A 33 -2.54 -8.21 14.30
N LEU A 34 -3.38 -9.22 14.49
CA LEU A 34 -3.19 -10.55 13.87
C LEU A 34 -3.24 -10.46 12.34
N ARG A 35 -4.20 -9.70 11.80
CA ARG A 35 -4.31 -9.40 10.36
C ARG A 35 -3.05 -8.73 9.83
N ALA A 36 -2.58 -7.69 10.53
CA ALA A 36 -1.36 -6.97 10.16
C ALA A 36 -0.12 -7.88 10.15
N VAL A 37 0.05 -8.72 11.17
CA VAL A 37 1.18 -9.66 11.27
C VAL A 37 1.14 -10.66 10.13
N ALA A 38 -0.01 -11.26 9.85
CA ALA A 38 -0.17 -12.22 8.77
C ALA A 38 0.15 -11.58 7.41
N LEU A 39 -0.35 -10.38 7.15
CA LEU A 39 -0.14 -9.69 5.89
C LEU A 39 1.30 -9.22 5.72
N LYS A 40 1.93 -8.69 6.77
CA LYS A 40 3.36 -8.35 6.78
C LYS A 40 4.21 -9.57 6.46
N ALA A 41 3.96 -10.70 7.12
CA ALA A 41 4.69 -11.94 6.87
C ALA A 41 4.55 -12.41 5.42
N TYR A 42 3.34 -12.31 4.86
CA TYR A 42 3.11 -12.64 3.45
C TYR A 42 3.88 -11.73 2.48
N LEU A 43 3.91 -10.42 2.73
CA LEU A 43 4.69 -9.49 1.90
C LEU A 43 6.20 -9.76 1.96
N ILE A 44 6.72 -10.18 3.12
CA ILE A 44 8.12 -10.61 3.27
C ILE A 44 8.39 -11.87 2.44
N GLN A 45 7.49 -12.86 2.48
CA GLN A 45 7.60 -14.08 1.65
C GLN A 45 7.59 -13.77 0.16
N LEU A 46 6.81 -12.76 -0.24
CA LEU A 46 6.80 -12.25 -1.62
C LEU A 46 8.03 -11.40 -1.94
N GLY A 47 8.97 -11.26 -1.02
CA GLY A 47 10.29 -10.65 -1.19
C GLY A 47 10.33 -9.12 -1.06
N ILE A 48 9.35 -8.51 -0.38
CA ILE A 48 9.46 -7.11 0.07
C ILE A 48 10.33 -7.10 1.33
N ARG A 49 11.33 -6.21 1.36
CA ARG A 49 12.22 -6.08 2.52
C ARG A 49 11.44 -5.59 3.72
N GLU A 50 11.65 -6.21 4.89
CA GLU A 50 10.87 -5.92 6.09
C GLU A 50 10.91 -4.44 6.50
N GLN A 51 12.07 -3.80 6.40
CA GLN A 51 12.26 -2.37 6.70
C GLN A 51 11.46 -1.43 5.79
N ASN A 52 10.99 -1.93 4.64
CA ASN A 52 10.18 -1.18 3.69
C ASN A 52 8.67 -1.44 3.88
N ILE A 53 8.27 -2.18 4.91
CA ILE A 53 6.86 -2.45 5.22
C ILE A 53 6.41 -1.59 6.38
N TRP A 54 5.39 -0.77 6.15
CA TRP A 54 4.75 0.05 7.16
C TRP A 54 3.39 -0.54 7.50
N VAL A 55 3.07 -0.59 8.79
CA VAL A 55 1.85 -1.20 9.30
C VAL A 55 1.07 -0.15 10.08
N ASP A 56 -0.20 0.02 9.72
CA ASP A 56 -1.18 0.83 10.42
C ASP A 56 -2.34 -0.07 10.85
N THR A 57 -2.53 -0.19 12.17
CA THR A 57 -3.64 -0.95 12.75
C THR A 57 -4.67 0.00 13.35
N ARG A 58 -5.96 -0.23 13.07
CA ARG A 58 -7.04 0.62 13.58
C ARG A 58 -8.24 -0.18 14.09
N THR A 59 -8.94 0.39 15.06
CA THR A 59 -10.29 -0.05 15.41
C THR A 59 -11.29 0.75 14.59
N ILE A 60 -12.12 0.07 13.80
CA ILE A 60 -13.09 0.67 12.89
C ILE A 60 -14.46 0.69 13.56
N LYS A 61 -15.00 1.90 13.76
CA LYS A 61 -16.33 2.11 14.39
C LYS A 61 -17.48 1.92 13.41
N HIS A 62 -17.30 2.42 12.19
CA HIS A 62 -18.31 2.35 11.13
C HIS A 62 -17.64 1.79 9.88
N PRO A 63 -18.22 0.76 9.24
CA PRO A 63 -17.73 0.29 7.95
C PRO A 63 -17.91 1.36 6.89
N ASP A 64 -17.04 1.31 5.88
CA ASP A 64 -17.30 2.00 4.63
C ASP A 64 -18.62 1.47 4.05
N VAL A 65 -19.27 2.25 3.20
CA VAL A 65 -20.46 1.81 2.48
C VAL A 65 -20.13 1.74 1.00
N ASP A 66 -20.61 0.69 0.33
CA ASP A 66 -20.53 0.62 -1.13
C ASP A 66 -21.58 1.53 -1.79
N ASN A 67 -21.59 1.55 -3.12
CA ASN A 67 -22.50 2.39 -3.89
C ASN A 67 -23.98 2.03 -3.70
N ASP A 68 -24.27 0.81 -3.20
CA ASP A 68 -25.61 0.31 -2.92
C ASP A 68 -26.01 0.52 -1.44
N GLY A 69 -25.12 1.11 -0.64
CA GLY A 69 -25.32 1.40 0.78
C GLY A 69 -25.08 0.20 1.70
N HIS A 70 -24.50 -0.89 1.21
CA HIS A 70 -24.14 -2.03 2.03
C HIS A 70 -22.80 -1.81 2.74
N PRO A 71 -22.64 -2.29 3.98
CA PRO A 71 -21.35 -2.28 4.68
C PRO A 71 -20.24 -2.98 3.88
N SER A 72 -19.25 -2.21 3.45
CA SER A 72 -18.01 -2.69 2.88
C SER A 72 -17.00 -2.93 4.00
N LEU A 73 -16.78 -4.21 4.32
CA LEU A 73 -15.87 -4.62 5.39
C LEU A 73 -14.42 -4.66 4.89
N ASN A 74 -13.84 -3.48 4.64
CA ASN A 74 -12.42 -3.33 4.26
C ASN A 74 -11.51 -3.56 5.48
N GLN A 75 -11.35 -4.83 5.86
CA GLN A 75 -10.60 -5.25 7.06
C GLN A 75 -9.08 -5.19 6.85
N ILE A 76 -8.61 -5.34 5.61
CA ILE A 76 -7.20 -5.26 5.25
C ILE A 76 -7.07 -4.52 3.94
N ALA A 77 -6.02 -3.71 3.81
CA ALA A 77 -5.61 -3.13 2.54
C ALA A 77 -4.09 -3.12 2.44
N VAL A 78 -3.59 -3.30 1.21
CA VAL A 78 -2.16 -3.16 0.91
C VAL A 78 -2.03 -2.15 -0.21
N THR A 79 -1.23 -1.12 0.04
CA THR A 79 -0.75 -0.24 -1.03
C THR A 79 0.71 -0.55 -1.28
N LEU A 80 1.05 -0.80 -2.54
CA LEU A 80 2.43 -0.96 -2.98
C LEU A 80 2.83 0.33 -3.70
N VAL A 81 3.97 0.89 -3.33
CA VAL A 81 4.51 2.09 -3.98
C VAL A 81 6.01 1.90 -4.25
N PRO A 82 6.53 2.46 -5.35
CA PRO A 82 7.97 2.45 -5.59
C PRO A 82 8.67 3.39 -4.61
N ILE A 83 9.83 2.97 -4.11
CA ILE A 83 10.76 3.81 -3.36
C ILE A 83 11.67 4.45 -4.40
N CYS A 84 11.37 5.69 -4.74
CA CYS A 84 12.20 6.49 -5.62
C CYS A 84 13.32 7.16 -4.81
N HIS A 85 14.58 6.86 -5.16
CA HIS A 85 15.72 7.61 -4.67
C HIS A 85 15.84 8.91 -5.47
N GLY A 86 15.81 10.05 -4.76
CA GLY A 86 15.72 11.38 -5.38
C GLY A 86 14.26 11.85 -5.56
N GLY A 87 14.06 13.17 -5.62
CA GLY A 87 12.75 13.78 -5.82
C GLY A 87 12.31 13.82 -7.29
N CYS A 88 11.32 14.66 -7.58
CA CYS A 88 10.84 14.91 -8.94
C CYS A 88 11.97 15.36 -9.89
N GLU A 89 13.04 15.96 -9.35
CA GLU A 89 14.25 16.39 -10.06
C GLU A 89 14.84 15.29 -10.97
N ARG A 90 14.76 14.01 -10.54
CA ARG A 90 15.30 12.89 -11.32
C ARG A 90 14.50 12.64 -12.61
N LEU A 91 13.21 13.01 -12.63
CA LEU A 91 12.33 12.85 -13.78
C LEU A 91 12.58 13.93 -14.84
N CYS A 92 13.18 15.08 -14.48
CA CYS A 92 13.47 16.17 -15.42
C CYS A 92 14.44 15.77 -16.55
N SER A 93 15.31 14.78 -16.28
CA SER A 93 16.31 14.28 -17.25
C SER A 93 15.95 12.89 -17.79
N ASP A 94 14.81 12.33 -17.39
CA ASP A 94 14.37 11.00 -17.82
C ASP A 94 13.63 11.10 -19.16
N PRO A 95 14.17 10.54 -20.25
CA PRO A 95 13.57 10.65 -21.59
C PRO A 95 12.21 9.94 -21.70
N SER A 96 11.86 9.05 -20.77
CA SER A 96 10.54 8.40 -20.74
C SER A 96 9.42 9.29 -20.18
N VAL A 97 9.79 10.37 -19.50
CA VAL A 97 8.87 11.31 -18.82
C VAL A 97 9.02 12.74 -19.33
N THR A 98 10.05 13.00 -20.13
CA THR A 98 10.28 14.29 -20.79
C THR A 98 9.08 14.61 -21.67
N PRO A 99 8.38 15.74 -21.45
CA PRO A 99 7.23 16.11 -22.26
C PRO A 99 7.62 16.22 -23.73
N THR A 100 7.00 15.42 -24.59
CA THR A 100 7.20 15.51 -26.06
C THR A 100 6.49 16.71 -26.67
N SER A 101 5.71 17.45 -25.87
CA SER A 101 5.06 18.68 -26.30
C SER A 101 6.07 19.81 -26.46
N LYS A 102 6.08 20.45 -27.63
CA LYS A 102 6.92 21.62 -27.99
C LYS A 102 6.68 22.90 -27.15
N ALA A 103 5.99 22.80 -26.02
CA ALA A 103 5.59 23.94 -25.18
C ALA A 103 6.72 24.48 -24.30
N ILE A 104 7.80 23.71 -24.11
CA ILE A 104 8.98 24.16 -23.37
C ILE A 104 10.13 24.21 -24.38
N ARG A 105 10.58 25.44 -24.67
CA ARG A 105 11.69 25.76 -25.57
C ARG A 105 12.66 26.66 -24.83
#